data_AF-A0A087RXU9-F1
#
_entry.id   AF-A0A087RXU9-F1
#
_cell.length_a   1.000
_cell.length_b   1.000
_cell.length_c   1.000
_cell.angle_alpha   90.00
_cell.angle_beta   90.00
_cell.angle_gamma   90.00
#
_symmetry.space_group_name_H-M   'P 1'
#
loop_
_entity.id
_entity.type
_entity.pdbx_description
1 polymer ?
#
loop_
_entity_poly.entity_id
_entity_poly.type
_entity_poly.pdbx_seq_one_letter_code
_entity_poly.pdbx_strand_id
1 'polypeptide(L)'
;MFEPTPKDFWRAIILYGSNMSTYKMGLGHLLINYANKNLEKIPLRDLSEDFMSLYSDKVKSNKPQSRRKIINGVEKGLTYVEQEARKIQQEGKNKEKAVDSVLKNSLENMVLKKFHTLFKRQIPDPFYQLTDTHIILQKNLLELFSDKQNQVMDTEVMSRWDLLEFGFENLSGEESIEIDDNLEYVVKKSQRSQISRLRPVLNGYQDGICFYCGEELFDPIHVDHVIPHDAINHDQIWNLVLTHEQCNLWKSDHLPQKHFVQKLINRNEFVLQSDLPLKEELRKVLGTIPEQREKMVWNQYKVAKDKGLTLWEGDEAFNPAKDSLYKEMVDWKRDSFWERKFDKIQ
;
A
#
# COMPACT_ATOMS: atom_id res chain seq x y z
N MET A 1 13.87 -9.26 -19.41
CA MET A 1 13.10 -8.00 -19.50
C MET A 1 11.84 -8.25 -18.72
N PHE A 2 11.60 -7.53 -17.63
CA PHE A 2 10.42 -7.73 -16.80
C PHE A 2 9.12 -7.54 -17.61
N GLU A 3 8.17 -8.43 -17.38
CA GLU A 3 6.82 -8.40 -17.95
C GLU A 3 5.82 -8.37 -16.79
N PRO A 4 5.09 -7.26 -16.61
CA PRO A 4 4.12 -7.13 -15.54
C PRO A 4 3.05 -8.23 -15.57
N THR A 5 2.86 -8.88 -14.43
CA THR A 5 1.77 -9.83 -14.21
C THR A 5 0.51 -9.12 -13.69
N PRO A 6 -0.65 -9.80 -13.66
CA PRO A 6 -1.84 -9.27 -12.99
C PRO A 6 -1.60 -8.90 -11.51
N LYS A 7 -0.76 -9.67 -10.80
CA LYS A 7 -0.35 -9.41 -9.41
C LYS A 7 0.38 -8.07 -9.29
N ASP A 8 1.32 -7.80 -10.20
CA ASP A 8 2.07 -6.53 -10.23
C ASP A 8 1.14 -5.34 -10.46
N PHE A 9 0.22 -5.43 -11.43
CA PHE A 9 -0.76 -4.36 -11.70
C PHE A 9 -1.71 -4.14 -10.53
N TRP A 10 -2.16 -5.20 -9.87
CA TRP A 10 -3.03 -5.11 -8.69
C TRP A 10 -2.35 -4.30 -7.57
N ARG A 11 -1.16 -4.74 -7.14
CA ARG A 11 -0.38 -4.03 -6.11
C ARG A 11 -0.07 -2.61 -6.53
N ALA A 12 0.28 -2.40 -7.80
CA ALA A 12 0.57 -1.06 -8.31
C ALA A 12 -0.64 -0.11 -8.21
N ILE A 13 -1.84 -0.58 -8.56
CA ILE A 13 -3.09 0.20 -8.45
C ILE A 13 -3.38 0.58 -7.00
N ILE A 14 -3.25 -0.37 -6.07
CA ILE A 14 -3.53 -0.17 -4.64
C ILE A 14 -2.55 0.83 -4.01
N LEU A 15 -1.25 0.70 -4.31
CA LEU A 15 -0.21 1.48 -3.64
C LEU A 15 0.01 2.86 -4.29
N TYR A 16 -0.03 2.92 -5.63
CA TYR A 16 0.41 4.07 -6.42
C TYR A 16 -0.71 4.78 -7.19
N GLY A 17 -1.87 4.16 -7.35
CA GLY A 17 -3.02 4.84 -7.93
C GLY A 17 -3.42 6.03 -7.04
N SER A 18 -3.76 7.17 -7.64
CA SER A 18 -4.19 8.37 -6.90
C SER A 18 -5.37 8.09 -5.98
N ASN A 19 -5.29 8.53 -4.72
CA ASN A 19 -6.32 8.30 -3.70
C ASN A 19 -6.86 9.64 -3.17
N MET A 20 -7.94 10.13 -3.79
CA MET A 20 -8.71 11.26 -3.25
C MET A 20 -9.63 10.86 -2.10
N SER A 21 -10.00 9.58 -2.05
CA SER A 21 -10.78 8.94 -1.00
C SER A 21 -10.30 7.51 -0.81
N THR A 22 -10.82 6.83 0.21
CA THR A 22 -10.55 5.41 0.48
C THR A 22 -11.29 4.46 -0.48
N TYR A 23 -12.08 4.98 -1.43
CA TYR A 23 -12.97 4.17 -2.28
C TYR A 23 -12.25 3.06 -3.05
N LYS A 24 -10.99 3.29 -3.45
CA LYS A 24 -10.19 2.26 -4.12
C LYS A 24 -9.95 1.06 -3.20
N MET A 25 -9.68 1.30 -1.91
CA MET A 25 -9.49 0.22 -0.94
C MET A 25 -10.82 -0.51 -0.69
N GLY A 26 -11.92 0.25 -0.58
CA GLY A 26 -13.27 -0.30 -0.50
C GLY A 26 -13.62 -1.22 -1.66
N LEU A 27 -13.41 -0.76 -2.89
CA LEU A 27 -13.66 -1.56 -4.07
C LEU A 27 -12.70 -2.74 -4.15
N GLY A 28 -11.41 -2.52 -3.87
CA GLY A 28 -10.38 -3.58 -3.89
C GLY A 28 -10.73 -4.75 -2.97
N HIS A 29 -11.12 -4.46 -1.73
CA HIS A 29 -11.55 -5.48 -0.76
C HIS A 29 -12.77 -6.28 -1.27
N LEU A 30 -13.79 -5.60 -1.83
CA LEU A 30 -14.97 -6.28 -2.37
C LEU A 30 -14.64 -7.14 -3.59
N LEU A 31 -13.80 -6.64 -4.50
CA LEU A 31 -13.34 -7.39 -5.66
C LEU A 31 -12.62 -8.68 -5.25
N ILE A 32 -11.73 -8.62 -4.25
CA ILE A 32 -11.08 -9.80 -3.68
C ILE A 32 -12.12 -10.77 -3.12
N ASN A 33 -13.07 -10.28 -2.32
CA ASN A 33 -14.11 -11.11 -1.71
C ASN A 33 -15.00 -11.81 -2.75
N TYR A 34 -15.36 -11.13 -3.83
CA TYR A 34 -16.13 -11.74 -4.91
C TYR A 34 -15.31 -12.76 -5.68
N ALA A 35 -14.04 -12.46 -6.00
CA ALA A 35 -13.16 -13.39 -6.68
C ALA A 35 -12.90 -14.65 -5.86
N ASN A 36 -12.68 -14.52 -4.54
CA ASN A 36 -12.54 -15.65 -3.61
C ASN A 36 -13.78 -16.56 -3.56
N LYS A 37 -14.96 -15.99 -3.80
CA LYS A 37 -16.24 -16.72 -3.88
C LYS A 37 -16.54 -17.21 -5.31
N ASN A 38 -15.63 -16.97 -6.25
CA ASN A 38 -15.79 -17.25 -7.68
C ASN A 38 -17.07 -16.63 -8.27
N LEU A 39 -17.42 -15.41 -7.82
CA LEU A 39 -18.56 -14.66 -8.34
C LEU A 39 -18.10 -13.84 -9.55
N GLU A 40 -18.48 -14.25 -10.75
CA GLU A 40 -18.08 -13.56 -11.98
C GLU A 40 -18.93 -12.32 -12.27
N LYS A 41 -20.24 -12.39 -12.00
CA LYS A 41 -21.21 -11.35 -12.38
C LYS A 41 -21.98 -10.88 -11.16
N ILE A 42 -21.76 -9.62 -10.77
CA ILE A 42 -22.35 -9.02 -9.57
C ILE A 42 -23.25 -7.85 -9.99
N PRO A 43 -24.52 -7.79 -9.56
CA PRO A 43 -25.37 -6.62 -9.78
C PRO A 43 -24.76 -5.36 -9.15
N LEU A 44 -24.81 -4.23 -9.86
CA LEU A 44 -24.27 -2.96 -9.38
C LEU A 44 -24.97 -2.47 -8.10
N ARG A 45 -26.25 -2.81 -7.94
CA ARG A 45 -27.01 -2.53 -6.73
C ARG A 45 -26.45 -3.30 -5.52
N ASP A 46 -26.17 -4.59 -5.70
CA ASP A 46 -25.59 -5.43 -4.65
C ASP A 46 -24.18 -4.94 -4.28
N LEU A 47 -23.36 -4.59 -5.28
CA LEU A 47 -22.08 -3.93 -5.05
C LEU A 47 -22.22 -2.65 -4.22
N SER A 48 -23.24 -1.82 -4.49
CA SER A 48 -23.48 -0.59 -3.72
C SER A 48 -23.90 -0.88 -2.28
N GLU A 49 -24.74 -1.89 -2.05
CA GLU A 49 -25.13 -2.34 -0.72
C GLU A 49 -23.92 -2.84 0.09
N ASP A 50 -23.09 -3.69 -0.51
CA ASP A 50 -21.87 -4.21 0.11
C ASP A 50 -20.85 -3.09 0.37
N PHE A 51 -20.68 -2.16 -0.58
CA PHE A 51 -19.82 -1.00 -0.43
C PHE A 51 -20.30 -0.09 0.71
N MET A 52 -21.59 0.20 0.81
CA MET A 52 -22.13 0.95 1.96
C MET A 52 -21.91 0.23 3.29
N SER A 53 -22.15 -1.09 3.31
CA SER A 53 -21.98 -1.91 4.50
C SER A 53 -20.55 -1.84 5.03
N LEU A 54 -19.56 -1.98 4.14
CA LEU A 54 -18.14 -1.92 4.46
C LEU A 54 -17.72 -0.59 5.13
N TYR A 55 -18.32 0.52 4.69
CA TYR A 55 -18.04 1.84 5.24
C TYR A 55 -18.77 2.11 6.56
N SER A 56 -19.82 1.36 6.89
CA SER A 56 -20.68 1.68 8.04
C SER A 56 -19.91 1.72 9.35
N ASP A 57 -19.02 0.76 9.61
CA ASP A 57 -18.22 0.71 10.84
C ASP A 57 -17.12 1.77 10.87
N LYS A 58 -16.48 2.03 9.73
CA LYS A 58 -15.50 3.11 9.59
C LYS A 58 -16.11 4.48 9.86
N VAL A 59 -17.30 4.74 9.33
CA VAL A 59 -18.05 5.98 9.59
C VAL A 59 -18.49 6.09 11.05
N LYS A 60 -18.95 5.00 11.68
CA LYS A 60 -19.27 5.00 13.13
C LYS A 60 -18.07 5.38 13.99
N SER A 61 -16.87 4.92 13.62
CA SER A 61 -15.62 5.30 14.29
C SER A 61 -15.11 6.72 13.97
N ASN A 62 -15.88 7.48 13.17
CA ASN A 62 -15.57 8.83 12.69
C ASN A 62 -14.22 8.98 11.96
N LYS A 63 -13.64 7.89 11.45
CA LYS A 63 -12.41 7.95 10.64
C LYS A 63 -12.69 8.61 9.28
N PRO A 64 -11.87 9.57 8.83
CA PRO A 64 -12.08 10.28 7.57
C PRO A 64 -11.85 9.40 6.35
N GLN A 65 -12.80 9.39 5.41
CA GLN A 65 -12.69 8.62 4.16
C GLN A 65 -12.17 9.45 2.97
N SER A 66 -11.97 10.74 3.19
CA SER A 66 -11.22 11.66 2.33
C SER A 66 -10.70 12.82 3.17
N ARG A 67 -9.86 13.68 2.57
CA ARG A 67 -9.35 14.88 3.23
C ARG A 67 -10.51 15.80 3.68
N ARG A 68 -10.62 16.03 4.99
CA ARG A 68 -11.67 16.89 5.58
C ARG A 68 -11.15 18.32 5.82
N LYS A 69 -11.98 19.34 5.60
CA LYS A 69 -11.64 20.74 5.91
C LYS A 69 -12.82 21.44 6.57
N ILE A 70 -12.56 22.29 7.55
CA ILE A 70 -13.58 23.20 8.07
C ILE A 70 -13.45 24.53 7.31
N ILE A 71 -14.52 24.95 6.64
CA ILE A 71 -14.59 26.25 5.96
C ILE A 71 -15.83 26.96 6.50
N ASN A 72 -15.63 28.12 7.14
CA ASN A 72 -16.69 28.92 7.78
C ASN A 72 -17.56 28.09 8.74
N GLY A 73 -16.95 27.24 9.55
CA GLY A 73 -17.65 26.37 10.52
C GLY A 73 -18.35 25.14 9.90
N VAL A 74 -18.26 24.94 8.59
CA VAL A 74 -18.87 23.79 7.90
C VAL A 74 -17.80 22.79 7.48
N GLU A 75 -18.02 21.52 7.83
CA GLU A 75 -17.19 20.40 7.37
C GLU A 75 -17.39 20.16 5.87
N LYS A 76 -16.29 20.24 5.12
CA LYS A 76 -16.18 19.98 3.68
C LYS A 76 -15.28 18.77 3.45
N GLY A 77 -15.48 18.10 2.32
CA GLY A 77 -14.69 16.92 1.96
C GLY A 77 -15.19 15.62 2.59
N LEU A 78 -16.47 15.55 2.99
CA LEU A 78 -17.12 14.27 3.24
C LEU A 78 -17.39 13.57 1.91
N THR A 79 -17.01 12.31 1.84
CA THR A 79 -17.38 11.42 0.73
C THR A 79 -18.90 11.24 0.66
N TYR A 80 -19.42 10.85 -0.51
CA TYR A 80 -20.85 10.58 -0.65
C TYR A 80 -21.31 9.42 0.25
N VAL A 81 -20.47 8.40 0.45
CA VAL A 81 -20.79 7.30 1.37
C VAL A 81 -20.85 7.77 2.83
N GLU A 82 -19.94 8.66 3.27
CA GLU A 82 -20.02 9.28 4.61
C GLU A 82 -21.30 10.11 4.77
N GLN A 83 -21.66 10.91 3.76
CA GLN A 83 -22.87 11.74 3.79
C GLN A 83 -24.14 10.88 3.91
N GLU A 84 -24.25 9.83 3.11
CA GLU A 84 -25.42 8.95 3.15
C GLU A 84 -25.48 8.11 4.42
N ALA A 85 -24.35 7.61 4.92
CA ALA A 85 -24.28 6.90 6.19
C ALA A 85 -24.72 7.78 7.37
N ARG A 86 -24.30 9.06 7.41
CA ARG A 86 -24.73 10.02 8.46
C ARG A 86 -26.23 10.32 8.38
N LYS A 87 -26.79 10.51 7.17
CA LYS A 87 -28.24 10.71 6.99
C LYS A 87 -29.07 9.52 7.46
N ILE A 88 -28.61 8.29 7.21
CA ILE A 88 -29.28 7.08 7.73
C ILE A 88 -29.29 7.10 9.26
N GLN A 89 -28.15 7.40 9.90
CA GLN A 89 -28.02 7.43 11.35
C GLN A 89 -28.86 8.54 12.02
N GLN A 90 -28.91 9.73 11.42
CA GLN A 90 -29.52 10.92 12.02
C GLN A 90 -31.00 11.09 11.67
N GLU A 91 -31.38 10.77 10.44
CA GLU A 91 -32.69 11.12 9.86
C GLU A 91 -33.55 9.89 9.58
N GLY A 92 -33.05 8.68 9.87
CA GLY A 92 -33.75 7.42 9.53
C GLY A 92 -34.01 7.27 8.04
N LYS A 93 -33.17 7.88 7.18
CA LYS A 93 -33.35 7.93 5.73
C LYS A 93 -33.53 6.52 5.14
N ASN A 94 -34.41 6.39 4.14
CA ASN A 94 -34.62 5.12 3.43
C ASN A 94 -33.29 4.61 2.85
N LYS A 95 -32.86 3.43 3.33
CA LYS A 95 -31.65 2.72 2.92
C LYS A 95 -31.57 2.57 1.39
N GLU A 96 -32.68 2.35 0.70
CA GLU A 96 -32.71 2.20 -0.76
C GLU A 96 -32.24 3.46 -1.50
N LYS A 97 -32.75 4.64 -1.12
CA LYS A 97 -32.31 5.92 -1.72
C LYS A 97 -30.83 6.20 -1.48
N ALA A 98 -30.30 5.74 -0.35
CA ALA A 98 -28.89 5.87 -0.03
C ALA A 98 -28.03 4.94 -0.91
N VAL A 99 -28.48 3.70 -1.13
CA VAL A 99 -27.85 2.73 -2.04
C VAL A 99 -27.78 3.28 -3.46
N ASP A 100 -28.86 3.87 -3.98
CA ASP A 100 -28.86 4.48 -5.32
C ASP A 100 -27.90 5.67 -5.41
N SER A 101 -27.87 6.50 -4.37
CA SER A 101 -26.95 7.66 -4.29
C SER A 101 -25.49 7.22 -4.26
N VAL A 102 -25.15 6.19 -3.48
CA VAL A 102 -23.79 5.63 -3.40
C VAL A 102 -23.40 4.96 -4.71
N LEU A 103 -24.30 4.22 -5.34
CA LEU A 103 -24.08 3.62 -6.65
C LEU A 103 -23.70 4.71 -7.66
N LYS A 104 -24.53 5.76 -7.75
CA LYS A 104 -24.29 6.81 -8.75
C LYS A 104 -23.01 7.60 -8.46
N ASN A 105 -22.85 8.08 -7.24
CA ASN A 105 -21.87 9.11 -6.91
C ASN A 105 -20.54 8.56 -6.42
N SER A 106 -20.54 7.42 -5.72
CA SER A 106 -19.32 6.80 -5.18
C SER A 106 -18.74 5.74 -6.09
N LEU A 107 -19.60 4.96 -6.76
CA LEU A 107 -19.17 3.87 -7.63
C LEU A 107 -19.03 4.34 -9.08
N GLU A 108 -20.13 4.56 -9.81
CA GLU A 108 -20.13 4.83 -11.26
C GLU A 108 -19.33 6.08 -11.65
N ASN A 109 -19.61 7.22 -11.02
CA ASN A 109 -18.98 8.49 -11.35
C ASN A 109 -17.52 8.60 -10.83
N MET A 110 -17.09 7.66 -10.01
CA MET A 110 -15.85 7.75 -9.25
C MET A 110 -15.02 6.47 -9.37
N VAL A 111 -15.08 5.55 -8.39
CA VAL A 111 -14.08 4.49 -8.27
C VAL A 111 -14.17 3.48 -9.40
N LEU A 112 -15.37 3.10 -9.86
CA LEU A 112 -15.52 2.12 -10.94
C LEU A 112 -14.89 2.60 -12.26
N LYS A 113 -14.95 3.91 -12.52
CA LYS A 113 -14.32 4.53 -13.70
C LYS A 113 -12.80 4.67 -13.57
N LYS A 114 -12.28 4.80 -12.35
CA LYS A 114 -10.89 5.22 -12.09
C LYS A 114 -9.99 4.12 -11.53
N PHE A 115 -10.54 3.00 -11.06
CA PHE A 115 -9.79 1.94 -10.39
C PHE A 115 -8.59 1.46 -11.20
N HIS A 116 -8.79 1.21 -12.50
CA HIS A 116 -7.78 0.76 -13.46
C HIS A 116 -6.80 1.85 -13.92
N THR A 117 -6.79 3.02 -13.26
CA THR A 117 -5.88 4.12 -13.62
C THR A 117 -4.59 4.07 -12.81
N LEU A 118 -3.47 3.89 -13.50
CA LEU A 118 -2.13 3.95 -12.93
C LEU A 118 -1.32 5.02 -13.68
N PHE A 119 -0.70 5.95 -12.95
CA PHE A 119 0.09 7.05 -13.54
C PHE A 119 -0.61 7.81 -14.69
N LYS A 120 -1.93 8.05 -14.54
CA LYS A 120 -2.81 8.70 -15.53
C LYS A 120 -3.07 7.88 -16.81
N ARG A 121 -2.71 6.60 -16.84
CA ARG A 121 -2.98 5.66 -17.92
C ARG A 121 -3.93 4.56 -17.45
N GLN A 122 -4.68 3.95 -18.37
CA GLN A 122 -5.39 2.70 -18.06
C GLN A 122 -4.38 1.54 -18.11
N ILE A 123 -4.53 0.57 -17.21
CA ILE A 123 -3.81 -0.70 -17.33
C ILE A 123 -4.27 -1.45 -18.58
N PRO A 124 -3.40 -2.27 -19.20
CA PRO A 124 -3.70 -2.95 -20.46
C PRO A 124 -4.79 -4.03 -20.31
N ASP A 125 -4.87 -4.68 -19.16
CA ASP A 125 -5.79 -5.78 -18.89
C ASP A 125 -6.64 -5.47 -17.63
N PRO A 126 -7.83 -4.88 -17.79
CA PRO A 126 -8.70 -4.53 -16.66
C PRO A 126 -9.16 -5.75 -15.85
N PHE A 127 -9.35 -5.57 -14.54
CA PHE A 127 -9.81 -6.64 -13.65
C PHE A 127 -11.32 -6.88 -13.70
N TYR A 128 -12.07 -5.91 -14.23
CA TYR A 128 -13.51 -6.04 -14.42
C TYR A 128 -13.98 -5.19 -15.59
N GLN A 129 -15.14 -5.55 -16.14
CA GLN A 129 -15.90 -4.75 -17.08
C GLN A 129 -17.24 -4.34 -16.45
N LEU A 130 -17.85 -3.29 -17.01
CA LEU A 130 -19.13 -2.76 -16.55
C LEU A 130 -20.18 -2.92 -17.64
N THR A 131 -21.38 -3.25 -17.22
CA THR A 131 -22.63 -3.11 -17.98
C THR A 131 -23.51 -2.09 -17.26
N ASP A 132 -24.68 -1.77 -17.82
CA ASP A 132 -25.63 -0.86 -17.17
C ASP A 132 -26.14 -1.38 -15.81
N THR A 133 -26.00 -2.67 -15.53
CA THR A 133 -26.61 -3.31 -14.36
C THR A 133 -25.66 -4.17 -13.55
N HIS A 134 -24.49 -4.53 -14.08
CA HIS A 134 -23.54 -5.45 -13.44
C HIS A 134 -22.09 -5.02 -13.61
N ILE A 135 -21.27 -5.40 -12.63
CA ILE A 135 -19.82 -5.56 -12.76
C ILE A 135 -19.53 -7.02 -13.13
N ILE A 136 -18.65 -7.23 -14.10
CA ILE A 136 -18.25 -8.55 -14.61
C ILE A 136 -16.76 -8.71 -14.36
N LEU A 137 -16.38 -9.53 -13.38
CA LEU A 137 -14.98 -9.81 -13.05
C LEU A 137 -14.32 -10.54 -14.21
N GLN A 138 -13.11 -10.12 -14.55
CA GLN A 138 -12.33 -10.74 -15.60
C GLN A 138 -11.52 -11.92 -15.05
N LYS A 139 -11.14 -12.81 -15.95
CA LYS A 139 -10.38 -14.03 -15.64
C LYS A 139 -9.09 -13.75 -14.87
N ASN A 140 -8.37 -12.70 -15.25
CA ASN A 140 -7.13 -12.28 -14.60
C ASN A 140 -7.30 -11.99 -13.09
N LEU A 141 -8.44 -11.45 -12.66
CA LEU A 141 -8.74 -11.20 -11.25
C LEU A 141 -9.18 -12.48 -10.52
N LEU A 142 -10.05 -13.27 -11.17
CA LEU A 142 -10.55 -14.52 -10.62
C LEU A 142 -9.39 -15.51 -10.38
N GLU A 143 -8.49 -15.66 -11.35
CA GLU A 143 -7.31 -16.52 -11.22
C GLU A 143 -6.34 -16.00 -10.15
N LEU A 144 -6.09 -14.68 -10.11
CA LEU A 144 -5.20 -14.06 -9.13
C LEU A 144 -5.60 -14.40 -7.69
N PHE A 145 -6.89 -14.35 -7.38
CA PHE A 145 -7.42 -14.61 -6.03
C PHE A 145 -7.96 -16.04 -5.83
N SER A 146 -7.87 -16.91 -6.83
CA SER A 146 -8.06 -18.34 -6.64
C SER A 146 -6.90 -18.99 -5.87
N ASP A 147 -5.71 -18.38 -5.93
CA ASP A 147 -4.54 -18.78 -5.17
C ASP A 147 -4.62 -18.27 -3.72
N LYS A 148 -4.54 -19.20 -2.77
CA LYS A 148 -4.57 -18.89 -1.34
C LYS A 148 -3.40 -18.01 -0.91
N GLN A 149 -2.24 -18.11 -1.56
CA GLN A 149 -1.07 -17.30 -1.21
C GLN A 149 -1.32 -15.81 -1.47
N ASN A 150 -2.17 -15.49 -2.45
CA ASN A 150 -2.52 -14.12 -2.81
C ASN A 150 -3.58 -13.50 -1.90
N GLN A 151 -4.21 -14.28 -1.00
CA GLN A 151 -5.19 -13.77 -0.04
C GLN A 151 -4.58 -12.76 0.95
N VAL A 152 -3.26 -12.83 1.19
CA VAL A 152 -2.54 -11.85 2.00
C VAL A 152 -2.68 -10.43 1.44
N MET A 153 -2.90 -10.27 0.13
CA MET A 153 -3.10 -8.95 -0.49
C MET A 153 -4.38 -8.26 -0.01
N ASP A 154 -5.38 -8.98 0.49
CA ASP A 154 -6.54 -8.33 1.13
C ASP A 154 -6.11 -7.61 2.42
N THR A 155 -5.22 -8.22 3.20
CA THR A 155 -4.65 -7.57 4.38
C THR A 155 -3.77 -6.37 4.00
N GLU A 156 -3.08 -6.42 2.86
CA GLU A 156 -2.35 -5.25 2.31
C GLU A 156 -3.32 -4.11 1.96
N VAL A 157 -4.45 -4.42 1.30
CA VAL A 157 -5.50 -3.44 0.95
C VAL A 157 -6.08 -2.80 2.21
N MET A 158 -6.42 -3.60 3.22
CA MET A 158 -6.98 -3.09 4.47
C MET A 158 -5.97 -2.27 5.26
N SER A 159 -4.71 -2.72 5.34
CA SER A 159 -3.63 -1.95 5.96
C SER A 159 -3.39 -0.62 5.24
N ARG A 160 -3.49 -0.61 3.89
CA ARG A 160 -3.39 0.61 3.09
C ARG A 160 -4.55 1.56 3.35
N TRP A 161 -5.76 1.05 3.54
CA TRP A 161 -6.92 1.83 3.95
C TRP A 161 -6.66 2.55 5.26
N ASP A 162 -6.23 1.84 6.30
CA ASP A 162 -5.97 2.42 7.60
C ASP A 162 -4.90 3.54 7.55
N LEU A 163 -3.87 3.34 6.73
CA LEU A 163 -2.85 4.37 6.48
C LEU A 163 -3.42 5.60 5.76
N LEU A 164 -4.33 5.42 4.79
CA LEU A 164 -5.01 6.54 4.12
C LEU A 164 -5.90 7.32 5.08
N GLU A 165 -6.64 6.64 5.96
CA GLU A 165 -7.45 7.28 7.01
C GLU A 165 -6.58 8.16 7.91
N PHE A 166 -5.42 7.65 8.36
CA PHE A 166 -4.44 8.45 9.09
C PHE A 166 -3.95 9.65 8.27
N GLY A 167 -3.60 9.45 6.99
CA GLY A 167 -3.15 10.53 6.13
C GLY A 167 -4.20 11.61 5.88
N PHE A 168 -5.48 11.25 5.86
CA PHE A 168 -6.59 12.19 5.71
C PHE A 168 -6.95 12.93 7.02
N GLU A 169 -6.66 12.33 8.16
CA GLU A 169 -6.75 12.97 9.48
C GLU A 169 -5.60 13.97 9.68
N ASN A 170 -4.38 13.61 9.27
CA ASN A 170 -3.15 14.36 9.52
C ASN A 170 -2.81 15.35 8.38
N LEU A 171 -3.71 16.28 8.08
CA LEU A 171 -3.53 17.20 6.95
C LEU A 171 -2.43 18.25 7.13
N SER A 172 -2.18 18.69 8.37
CA SER A 172 -1.06 19.58 8.69
C SER A 172 0.29 18.88 8.56
N GLY A 173 0.30 17.54 8.65
CA GLY A 173 1.51 16.75 8.70
C GLY A 173 2.28 16.94 10.01
N GLU A 174 1.65 17.43 11.08
CA GLU A 174 2.29 17.61 12.38
C GLU A 174 2.48 16.29 13.13
N GLU A 175 1.55 15.34 12.96
CA GLU A 175 1.69 14.00 13.51
C GLU A 175 2.65 13.17 12.63
N SER A 176 3.46 12.33 13.27
CA SER A 176 4.33 11.37 12.58
C SER A 176 3.90 9.94 12.93
N ILE A 177 4.37 8.98 12.15
CA ILE A 177 4.22 7.57 12.48
C ILE A 177 5.47 7.04 13.18
N GLU A 178 5.26 6.09 14.08
CA GLU A 178 6.31 5.27 14.68
C GLU A 178 5.91 3.80 14.61
N ILE A 179 6.86 2.93 14.91
CA ILE A 179 6.63 1.50 15.06
C ILE A 179 6.60 1.19 16.56
N ASP A 180 5.70 0.29 16.96
CA ASP A 180 5.65 -0.17 18.35
C ASP A 180 6.85 -1.08 18.69
N ASP A 181 7.08 -1.27 19.98
CA ASP A 181 8.30 -1.93 20.48
C ASP A 181 8.37 -3.42 20.09
N ASN A 182 7.23 -4.03 19.70
CA ASN A 182 7.17 -5.41 19.23
C ASN A 182 7.31 -5.56 17.71
N LEU A 183 7.47 -4.46 16.95
CA LEU A 183 7.48 -4.44 15.49
C LEU A 183 6.23 -5.06 14.84
N GLU A 184 5.08 -4.89 15.49
CA GLU A 184 3.80 -5.46 15.07
C GLU A 184 2.90 -4.41 14.42
N TYR A 185 2.98 -3.17 14.88
CA TYR A 185 2.05 -2.10 14.53
C TYR A 185 2.76 -0.81 14.12
N VAL A 186 2.17 -0.14 13.13
CA VAL A 186 2.39 1.28 12.88
C VAL A 186 1.48 2.05 13.83
N VAL A 187 2.03 3.00 14.58
CA VAL A 187 1.33 3.80 15.60
C VAL A 187 1.49 5.29 15.35
N LYS A 188 0.56 6.11 15.88
CA LYS A 188 0.74 7.56 15.95
C LYS A 188 1.87 7.88 16.94
N LYS A 189 2.80 8.77 16.58
CA LYS A 189 3.91 9.13 17.47
C LYS A 189 3.42 9.79 18.77
N SER A 190 2.55 10.78 18.70
CA SER A 190 2.12 11.53 19.89
C SER A 190 1.20 10.74 20.82
N GLN A 191 0.31 9.92 20.26
CA GLN A 191 -0.74 9.21 21.01
C GLN A 191 -0.42 7.73 21.26
N ARG A 192 0.55 7.16 20.54
CA ARG A 192 0.87 5.71 20.51
C ARG A 192 -0.32 4.81 20.19
N SER A 193 -1.37 5.36 19.57
CA SER A 193 -2.53 4.61 19.11
C SER A 193 -2.24 3.87 17.81
N GLN A 194 -2.75 2.64 17.69
CA GLN A 194 -2.55 1.80 16.51
C GLN A 194 -3.20 2.41 15.27
N ILE A 195 -2.43 2.44 14.19
CA ILE A 195 -2.90 2.82 12.85
C ILE A 195 -3.16 1.56 12.05
N SER A 196 -2.13 0.73 11.86
CA SER A 196 -2.17 -0.44 10.97
C SER A 196 -1.17 -1.51 11.43
N ARG A 197 -1.30 -2.74 10.96
CA ARG A 197 -0.28 -3.79 11.16
C ARG A 197 0.95 -3.50 10.30
N LEU A 198 2.15 -3.72 10.84
CA LEU A 198 3.41 -3.40 10.15
C LEU A 198 3.69 -4.34 8.97
N ARG A 199 3.56 -5.66 9.16
CA ARG A 199 3.93 -6.63 8.11
C ARG A 199 3.19 -6.42 6.79
N PRO A 200 1.85 -6.28 6.74
CA PRO A 200 1.17 -6.01 5.47
C PRO A 200 1.57 -4.68 4.84
N VAL A 201 1.88 -3.65 5.66
CA VAL A 201 2.40 -2.37 5.17
C VAL A 201 3.74 -2.56 4.46
N LEU A 202 4.68 -3.29 5.06
CA LEU A 202 5.97 -3.58 4.44
C LEU A 202 5.81 -4.49 3.21
N ASN A 203 4.93 -5.48 3.28
CA ASN A 203 4.74 -6.48 2.22
C ASN A 203 4.28 -5.86 0.90
N GLY A 204 3.39 -4.86 0.98
CA GLY A 204 2.96 -4.10 -0.20
C GLY A 204 4.15 -3.55 -1.01
N TYR A 205 5.25 -3.19 -0.35
CA TYR A 205 6.45 -2.65 -1.01
C TYR A 205 7.60 -3.67 -1.16
N GLN A 206 7.39 -4.92 -0.80
CA GLN A 206 8.35 -6.01 -0.96
C GLN A 206 7.85 -7.13 -1.87
N ASP A 207 6.62 -7.01 -2.34
CA ASP A 207 6.02 -7.93 -3.29
C ASP A 207 5.92 -9.39 -2.78
N GLY A 208 5.94 -9.61 -1.47
CA GLY A 208 5.97 -10.97 -0.91
C GLY A 208 7.32 -11.65 -1.03
N ILE A 209 8.40 -10.89 -1.28
CA ILE A 209 9.75 -11.41 -1.46
C ILE A 209 10.63 -11.06 -0.25
N CYS A 210 11.41 -12.03 0.20
CA CYS A 210 12.40 -11.86 1.25
C CYS A 210 13.47 -10.87 0.81
N PHE A 211 13.74 -9.86 1.64
CA PHE A 211 14.70 -8.82 1.30
C PHE A 211 16.11 -9.37 1.06
N TYR A 212 16.49 -10.45 1.74
CA TYR A 212 17.86 -10.97 1.79
C TYR A 212 18.18 -12.09 0.81
N CYS A 213 17.26 -13.00 0.50
CA CYS A 213 17.51 -14.09 -0.47
C CYS A 213 16.77 -13.90 -1.80
N GLY A 214 15.79 -12.99 -1.87
CA GLY A 214 15.01 -12.77 -3.10
C GLY A 214 13.99 -13.85 -3.41
N GLU A 215 13.77 -14.81 -2.50
CA GLU A 215 12.73 -15.85 -2.64
C GLU A 215 11.40 -15.41 -2.01
N GLU A 216 10.32 -16.10 -2.37
CA GLU A 216 8.98 -15.85 -1.81
C GLU A 216 8.95 -16.04 -0.29
N LEU A 217 8.32 -15.10 0.41
CA LEU A 217 8.11 -15.15 1.85
C LEU A 217 7.11 -16.25 2.21
N PHE A 218 7.40 -16.95 3.30
CA PHE A 218 6.51 -17.90 3.94
C PHE A 218 6.56 -17.69 5.46
N ASP A 219 5.50 -18.10 6.15
CA ASP A 219 5.43 -17.97 7.60
C ASP A 219 6.41 -18.92 8.31
N PRO A 220 7.04 -18.49 9.43
CA PRO A 220 6.92 -17.16 10.03
C PRO A 220 7.73 -16.07 9.30
N ILE A 221 7.09 -14.92 9.02
CA ILE A 221 7.74 -13.75 8.42
C ILE A 221 8.31 -12.84 9.52
N HIS A 222 9.61 -12.58 9.48
CA HIS A 222 10.31 -11.69 10.41
C HIS A 222 10.41 -10.26 9.86
N VAL A 223 10.34 -9.28 10.77
CA VAL A 223 10.74 -7.89 10.51
C VAL A 223 12.18 -7.74 10.98
N ASP A 224 13.05 -7.20 10.13
CA ASP A 224 14.46 -6.95 10.47
C ASP A 224 14.85 -5.50 10.19
N HIS A 225 15.83 -5.01 10.96
CA HIS A 225 16.52 -3.75 10.75
C HIS A 225 17.74 -3.99 9.85
N VAL A 226 17.69 -3.47 8.62
CA VAL A 226 18.80 -3.66 7.67
C VAL A 226 20.10 -3.13 8.26
N ILE A 227 20.10 -1.88 8.74
CA ILE A 227 21.17 -1.36 9.58
C ILE A 227 20.85 -1.76 11.03
N PRO A 228 21.71 -2.51 11.74
CA PRO A 228 21.40 -3.10 13.03
C PRO A 228 20.84 -2.11 14.05
N HIS A 229 19.78 -2.49 14.76
CA HIS A 229 19.14 -1.65 15.77
C HIS A 229 20.14 -1.25 16.86
N ASP A 230 20.96 -2.19 17.33
CA ASP A 230 22.05 -1.98 18.30
C ASP A 230 23.07 -0.90 17.88
N ALA A 231 23.13 -0.59 16.58
CA ALA A 231 23.96 0.48 16.08
C ALA A 231 23.28 1.86 16.16
N ILE A 232 22.03 1.97 15.72
CA ILE A 232 21.38 3.27 15.43
C ILE A 232 20.20 3.62 16.36
N ASN A 233 19.74 2.67 17.18
CA ASN A 233 18.76 2.82 18.26
C ASN A 233 17.42 3.46 17.83
N HIS A 234 16.80 2.96 16.75
CA HIS A 234 15.45 3.36 16.37
C HIS A 234 14.72 2.31 15.50
N ASP A 235 13.39 2.34 15.55
CA ASP A 235 12.50 1.47 14.75
C ASP A 235 11.86 2.19 13.55
N GLN A 236 12.55 3.18 12.99
CA GLN A 236 12.02 3.93 11.86
C GLN A 236 11.81 3.03 10.63
N ILE A 237 10.59 3.08 10.08
CA ILE A 237 10.12 2.20 9.01
C ILE A 237 11.01 2.15 7.76
N TRP A 238 11.78 3.22 7.48
CA TRP A 238 12.69 3.25 6.34
C TRP A 238 13.82 2.20 6.43
N ASN A 239 14.14 1.74 7.63
CA ASN A 239 15.18 0.74 7.91
C ASN A 239 14.62 -0.67 8.12
N LEU A 240 13.29 -0.83 8.14
CA LEU A 240 12.63 -2.11 8.39
C LEU A 240 12.26 -2.82 7.09
N VAL A 241 12.49 -4.13 7.06
CA VAL A 241 12.20 -5.02 5.92
C VAL A 241 11.63 -6.37 6.39
N LEU A 242 10.90 -7.05 5.51
CA LEU A 242 10.43 -8.43 5.69
C LEU A 242 11.45 -9.44 5.21
N THR A 243 11.58 -10.53 5.96
CA THR A 243 12.57 -11.58 5.75
C THR A 243 12.01 -12.93 6.19
N HIS A 244 12.59 -14.02 5.70
CA HIS A 244 12.45 -15.31 6.38
C HIS A 244 13.13 -15.27 7.74
N GLU A 245 12.61 -16.06 8.68
CA GLU A 245 13.24 -16.27 9.99
C GLU A 245 14.72 -16.62 9.86
N GLN A 246 15.07 -17.61 9.02
CA GLN A 246 16.45 -18.06 8.85
C GLN A 246 17.38 -16.95 8.32
N CYS A 247 16.91 -16.12 7.38
CA CYS A 247 17.69 -15.00 6.85
C CYS A 247 17.93 -13.94 7.93
N ASN A 248 16.90 -13.62 8.72
CA ASN A 248 17.02 -12.68 9.82
C ASN A 248 18.00 -13.18 10.87
N LEU A 249 17.86 -14.43 11.33
CA LEU A 249 18.72 -15.02 12.34
C LEU A 249 20.18 -15.15 11.87
N TRP A 250 20.40 -15.40 10.57
CA TRP A 250 21.74 -15.44 10.00
C TRP A 250 22.40 -14.06 9.92
N LYS A 251 21.64 -13.04 9.50
CA LYS A 251 22.13 -11.65 9.54
C LYS A 251 22.36 -11.20 10.98
N SER A 252 21.41 -11.45 11.90
CA SER A 252 21.45 -10.96 13.27
C SER A 252 21.77 -9.45 13.32
N ASP A 253 22.60 -9.02 14.27
CA ASP A 253 23.08 -7.64 14.42
C ASP A 253 24.36 -7.36 13.63
N HIS A 254 24.71 -8.21 12.66
CA HIS A 254 25.87 -8.00 11.79
C HIS A 254 25.65 -6.85 10.81
N LEU A 255 26.75 -6.19 10.43
CA LEU A 255 26.75 -5.12 9.44
C LEU A 255 26.50 -5.72 8.04
N PRO A 256 25.43 -5.37 7.32
CA PRO A 256 25.19 -5.91 5.99
C PRO A 256 26.19 -5.33 4.99
N GLN A 257 26.49 -6.08 3.92
CA GLN A 257 27.25 -5.51 2.80
C GLN A 257 26.53 -4.32 2.15
N LYS A 258 27.33 -3.40 1.58
CA LYS A 258 26.86 -2.15 0.96
C LYS A 258 25.76 -2.33 -0.09
N HIS A 259 25.74 -3.45 -0.81
CA HIS A 259 24.73 -3.68 -1.84
C HIS A 259 23.32 -3.87 -1.24
N PHE A 260 23.18 -4.38 -0.01
CA PHE A 260 21.89 -4.45 0.69
C PHE A 260 21.43 -3.07 1.13
N VAL A 261 22.37 -2.21 1.57
CA VAL A 261 22.08 -0.80 1.88
C VAL A 261 21.63 -0.06 0.62
N GLN A 262 22.26 -0.30 -0.53
CA GLN A 262 21.81 0.26 -1.79
C GLN A 262 20.40 -0.25 -2.19
N LYS A 263 20.11 -1.54 -1.98
CA LYS A 263 18.76 -2.11 -2.19
C LYS A 263 17.73 -1.42 -1.28
N LEU A 264 18.09 -1.14 -0.02
CA LEU A 264 17.25 -0.41 0.93
C LEU A 264 16.94 1.01 0.45
N ILE A 265 17.96 1.74 -0.04
CA ILE A 265 17.79 3.08 -0.61
C ILE A 265 16.83 3.02 -1.82
N ASN A 266 17.04 2.08 -2.74
CA ASN A 266 16.18 1.92 -3.91
C ASN A 266 14.72 1.61 -3.51
N ARG A 267 14.52 0.74 -2.52
CA ARG A 267 13.20 0.45 -1.93
C ARG A 267 12.56 1.70 -1.34
N ASN A 268 13.31 2.50 -0.58
CA ASN A 268 12.79 3.72 0.02
C ASN A 268 12.39 4.76 -1.04
N GLU A 269 13.19 4.93 -2.10
CA GLU A 269 12.82 5.76 -3.26
C GLU A 269 11.56 5.27 -3.97
N PHE A 270 11.38 3.94 -4.03
CA PHE A 270 10.17 3.32 -4.56
C PHE A 270 8.94 3.56 -3.67
N VAL A 271 9.06 3.48 -2.34
CA VAL A 271 7.97 3.83 -1.40
C VAL A 271 7.57 5.30 -1.55
N LEU A 272 8.54 6.20 -1.73
CA LEU A 272 8.31 7.63 -1.96
C LEU A 272 7.55 7.96 -3.24
N GLN A 273 7.40 6.98 -4.15
CA GLN A 273 6.56 7.11 -5.32
C GLN A 273 5.06 6.91 -5.04
N SER A 274 4.69 6.34 -3.88
CA SER A 274 3.32 6.04 -3.48
C SER A 274 2.55 7.26 -2.97
N ASP A 275 1.24 7.11 -2.76
CA ASP A 275 0.41 8.15 -2.13
C ASP A 275 0.54 8.17 -0.59
N LEU A 276 -0.10 9.12 0.09
CA LEU A 276 -0.12 9.27 1.56
C LEU A 276 -0.24 7.95 2.33
N PRO A 277 0.30 7.82 3.55
CA PRO A 277 1.08 8.81 4.31
C PRO A 277 2.60 8.54 4.27
N LEU A 278 3.03 7.33 3.92
CA LEU A 278 4.42 6.87 4.08
C LEU A 278 5.42 7.73 3.32
N LYS A 279 5.06 8.17 2.12
CA LYS A 279 5.89 9.10 1.34
C LYS A 279 6.21 10.39 2.12
N GLU A 280 5.23 10.95 2.82
CA GLU A 280 5.45 12.18 3.59
C GLU A 280 6.26 11.89 4.86
N GLU A 281 6.06 10.74 5.50
CA GLU A 281 6.92 10.34 6.63
C GLU A 281 8.39 10.16 6.20
N LEU A 282 8.64 9.42 5.13
CA LEU A 282 10.00 9.20 4.62
C LEU A 282 10.65 10.54 4.22
N ARG A 283 9.89 11.49 3.67
CA ARG A 283 10.41 12.85 3.37
C ARG A 283 10.81 13.61 4.63
N LYS A 284 10.02 13.54 5.69
CA LYS A 284 10.35 14.18 6.97
C LYS A 284 11.62 13.61 7.58
N VAL A 285 11.77 12.28 7.55
CA VAL A 285 12.85 11.58 8.24
C VAL A 285 14.16 11.58 7.43
N LEU A 286 14.08 11.30 6.13
CA LEU A 286 15.26 11.11 5.29
C LEU A 286 15.65 12.38 4.50
N GLY A 287 14.70 13.28 4.23
CA GLY A 287 14.91 14.49 3.45
C GLY A 287 14.05 14.62 2.20
N THR A 288 14.00 15.83 1.65
CA THR A 288 13.05 16.19 0.57
C THR A 288 13.55 15.85 -0.83
N ILE A 289 14.87 15.77 -1.03
CA ILE A 289 15.51 15.42 -2.31
C ILE A 289 16.27 14.08 -2.22
N PRO A 290 16.41 13.33 -3.33
CA PRO A 290 17.06 12.01 -3.34
C PRO A 290 18.44 11.98 -2.69
N GLU A 291 19.27 13.00 -2.95
CA GLU A 291 20.65 13.09 -2.47
C GLU A 291 20.70 13.20 -0.94
N GLN A 292 19.76 13.92 -0.32
CA GLN A 292 19.65 14.01 1.14
C GLN A 292 19.28 12.66 1.75
N ARG A 293 18.34 11.95 1.12
CA ARG A 293 17.85 10.67 1.62
C ARG A 293 18.90 9.58 1.54
N GLU A 294 19.57 9.47 0.41
CA GLU A 294 20.70 8.56 0.23
C GLU A 294 21.80 8.88 1.26
N LYS A 295 22.18 10.15 1.40
CA LYS A 295 23.19 10.57 2.37
C LYS A 295 22.80 10.22 3.80
N MET A 296 21.53 10.39 4.17
CA MET A 296 21.04 10.05 5.52
C MET A 296 21.20 8.55 5.81
N VAL A 297 20.80 7.67 4.87
CA VAL A 297 20.95 6.21 5.02
C VAL A 297 22.43 5.83 5.13
N TRP A 298 23.31 6.38 4.28
CA TRP A 298 24.74 6.11 4.35
C TRP A 298 25.41 6.63 5.63
N ASN A 299 24.93 7.75 6.19
CA ASN A 299 25.40 8.24 7.48
C ASN A 299 25.06 7.27 8.61
N GLN A 300 23.82 6.73 8.64
CA GLN A 300 23.41 5.72 9.62
C GLN A 300 24.23 4.42 9.46
N TYR A 301 24.47 3.99 8.23
CA TYR A 301 25.33 2.84 7.96
C TYR A 301 26.77 3.08 8.46
N LYS A 302 27.29 4.30 8.29
CA LYS A 302 28.62 4.67 8.80
C LYS A 302 28.68 4.57 10.33
N VAL A 303 27.65 5.02 11.04
CA VAL A 303 27.57 4.87 12.51
C VAL A 303 27.68 3.41 12.92
N ALA A 304 26.97 2.50 12.24
CA ALA A 304 27.06 1.06 12.49
C ALA A 304 28.44 0.48 12.17
N LYS A 305 29.05 0.92 11.05
CA LYS A 305 30.39 0.50 10.67
C LYS A 305 31.44 0.93 11.70
N ASP A 306 31.36 2.17 12.20
CA ASP A 306 32.32 2.73 13.15
C ASP A 306 32.24 2.06 14.54
N LYS A 307 31.16 1.32 14.83
CA LYS A 307 31.03 0.44 16.02
C LYS A 307 31.79 -0.89 15.90
N GLY A 308 32.36 -1.22 14.73
CA GLY A 308 33.18 -2.42 14.55
C GLY A 308 32.38 -3.74 14.51
N LEU A 309 31.12 -3.70 14.09
CA LEU A 309 30.29 -4.89 13.92
C LEU A 309 30.87 -5.84 12.86
N THR A 310 30.71 -7.15 13.06
CA THR A 310 31.10 -8.17 12.07
C THR A 310 30.33 -7.95 10.77
N LEU A 311 31.01 -8.05 9.64
CA LEU A 311 30.41 -7.94 8.31
C LEU A 311 29.63 -9.22 7.98
N TRP A 312 28.40 -9.07 7.49
CA TRP A 312 27.59 -10.13 6.94
C TRP A 312 27.48 -9.99 5.41
N GLU A 313 27.85 -11.05 4.71
CA GLU A 313 28.02 -11.05 3.26
C GLU A 313 26.73 -11.33 2.48
N GLY A 314 25.74 -11.93 3.15
CA GLY A 314 24.54 -12.43 2.47
C GLY A 314 24.73 -13.83 1.91
N ASP A 315 23.67 -14.31 1.26
CA ASP A 315 23.73 -15.54 0.48
C ASP A 315 24.54 -15.32 -0.80
N GLU A 316 25.58 -16.14 -1.02
CA GLU A 316 26.40 -16.09 -2.25
C GLU A 316 25.56 -16.31 -3.52
N ALA A 317 24.45 -17.06 -3.42
CA ALA A 317 23.54 -17.32 -4.52
C ALA A 317 22.66 -16.11 -4.88
N PHE A 318 22.46 -15.18 -3.94
CA PHE A 318 21.65 -13.99 -4.17
C PHE A 318 22.53 -12.75 -4.38
N ASN A 319 22.31 -12.05 -5.50
CA ASN A 319 23.01 -10.80 -5.77
C ASN A 319 22.02 -9.63 -5.78
N PRO A 320 21.89 -8.88 -4.68
CA PRO A 320 21.03 -7.70 -4.59
C PRO A 320 21.32 -6.61 -5.62
N ALA A 321 22.54 -6.58 -6.19
CA ALA A 321 22.85 -5.62 -7.25
C ALA A 321 22.14 -5.96 -8.57
N LYS A 322 21.83 -7.25 -8.79
CA LYS A 322 21.07 -7.76 -9.94
C LYS A 322 19.56 -7.78 -9.70
N ASP A 323 19.12 -7.61 -8.46
CA ASP A 323 17.71 -7.43 -8.13
C ASP A 323 17.19 -6.15 -8.79
N SER A 324 16.32 -6.35 -9.77
CA SER A 324 15.75 -5.30 -10.60
C SER A 324 14.38 -4.84 -10.13
N LEU A 325 13.75 -5.50 -9.13
CA LEU A 325 12.37 -5.24 -8.71
C LEU A 325 12.10 -3.74 -8.53
N TYR A 326 12.84 -3.10 -7.62
CA TYR A 326 12.65 -1.68 -7.34
C TYR A 326 13.08 -0.76 -8.48
N LYS A 327 14.06 -1.16 -9.29
CA LYS A 327 14.53 -0.38 -10.43
C LYS A 327 13.49 -0.38 -11.55
N GLU A 328 12.94 -1.56 -11.86
CA GLU A 328 11.94 -1.75 -12.90
C GLU A 328 10.59 -1.16 -12.51
N MET A 329 10.17 -1.25 -11.25
CA MET A 329 8.92 -0.62 -10.81
C MET A 329 9.01 0.92 -10.79
N VAL A 330 10.18 1.51 -10.55
CA VAL A 330 10.38 2.96 -10.75
C VAL A 330 10.25 3.35 -12.23
N ASP A 331 10.69 2.47 -13.15
CA ASP A 331 10.57 2.69 -14.59
C ASP A 331 9.13 2.67 -15.10
N TRP A 332 8.19 2.03 -14.41
CA TRP A 332 6.76 2.06 -14.78
C TRP A 332 6.16 3.47 -14.80
N LYS A 333 6.80 4.46 -14.15
CA LYS A 333 6.38 5.86 -14.27
C LYS A 333 6.79 6.51 -15.59
N ARG A 334 7.82 5.98 -16.25
CA ARG A 334 8.39 6.57 -17.46
C ARG A 334 7.50 6.27 -18.66
N ASP A 335 7.25 7.28 -19.48
CA ASP A 335 6.43 7.16 -20.69
C ASP A 335 6.95 6.05 -21.62
N SER A 336 8.28 6.00 -21.77
CA SER A 336 8.95 4.98 -22.57
C SER A 336 8.71 3.53 -22.14
N PHE A 337 8.29 3.27 -20.90
CA PHE A 337 7.91 1.91 -20.48
C PHE A 337 6.60 1.51 -21.13
N TRP A 338 5.61 2.40 -21.10
CA TRP A 338 4.27 2.15 -21.63
C TRP A 338 4.27 2.10 -23.16
N GLU A 339 4.96 3.03 -23.81
CA GLU A 339 5.10 3.08 -25.27
C GLU A 339 5.76 1.79 -25.79
N ARG A 340 6.92 1.40 -25.24
CA ARG A 340 7.64 0.20 -25.70
C ARG A 340 6.89 -1.12 -25.47
N LYS A 341 6.06 -1.19 -24.43
CA LYS A 341 5.38 -2.45 -24.03
C LYS A 341 3.97 -2.58 -24.60
N PHE A 342 3.25 -1.49 -24.84
CA PHE A 342 1.83 -1.53 -25.19
C PHE A 342 1.47 -0.90 -26.54
N ASP A 343 2.39 -0.19 -27.23
CA ASP A 343 2.14 0.29 -28.61
C ASP A 343 2.11 -0.85 -29.64
N LYS A 344 2.42 -2.09 -29.25
CA LYS A 344 2.34 -3.30 -30.11
C LYS A 344 1.01 -4.05 -30.01
N ILE A 345 0.06 -3.58 -29.19
CA ILE A 345 -1.24 -4.22 -28.96
C ILE A 345 -2.38 -3.39 -29.60
N GLN A 346 -2.09 -2.68 -30.70
CA GLN A 346 -3.11 -2.00 -31.51
C GLN A 346 -3.68 -2.93 -32.59
#